data_AF-A0A7S0MMD6-F1
#
_entry.id   AF-A0A7S0MMD6-F1
#
_cell.length_a   1.000
_cell.length_b   1.000
_cell.length_c   1.000
_cell.angle_alpha   90.00
_cell.angle_beta   90.00
_cell.angle_gamma   90.00
#
_symmetry.space_group_name_H-M   'P 1'
#
loop_
_entity.id
_entity.type
_entity.pdbx_description
1 polymer ?
#
loop_
_entity_poly.entity_id
_entity_poly.type
_entity_poly.pdbx_seq_one_letter_code
_entity_poly.pdbx_strand_id
1 'polypeptide(L)'
;ILRALRVVRLFGRLESSKKILSALSVSIVPMCNAFLINLIVAMIYSIMGVTLFREESPDGFGAFDRGLSSMFRLTAGDTWLDGLDIMDPDTGNLNYGTALFINSYIVIVVWILLQVSV
;
A
#
# COMPACT_ATOMS: atom_id res chain seq x y z
N ILE A 1 4.98 -24.18 1.62
CA ILE A 1 4.56 -23.50 0.37
C ILE A 1 4.00 -24.47 -0.68
N LEU A 2 4.73 -25.50 -1.14
CA LEU A 2 4.24 -26.45 -2.18
C LEU A 2 2.95 -27.21 -1.82
N ARG A 3 2.68 -27.46 -0.54
CA ARG A 3 1.42 -28.08 -0.06
C ARG A 3 0.19 -27.18 -0.22
N ALA A 4 0.35 -25.86 -0.13
CA ALA A 4 -0.75 -24.89 -0.30
C ALA A 4 -1.15 -24.74 -1.78
N LEU A 5 -0.19 -24.82 -2.71
CA LEU A 5 -0.45 -24.81 -4.16
C LEU A 5 -1.29 -26.01 -4.64
N ARG A 6 -1.34 -27.12 -3.87
CA ARG A 6 -2.23 -28.25 -4.15
C ARG A 6 -3.71 -27.84 -4.06
N VAL A 7 -4.05 -26.89 -3.19
CA VAL A 7 -5.41 -26.38 -3.01
C VAL A 7 -5.85 -25.57 -4.25
N VAL A 8 -4.94 -24.82 -4.89
CA VAL A 8 -5.20 -24.10 -6.15
C VAL A 8 -5.60 -25.06 -7.28
N ARG A 9 -4.97 -26.24 -7.38
CA ARG A 9 -5.37 -27.29 -8.35
C ARG A 9 -6.75 -27.88 -8.05
N LEU A 10 -7.22 -27.83 -6.80
CA LEU A 10 -8.53 -28.34 -6.41
C LEU A 10 -9.66 -27.48 -6.99
N PHE A 11 -9.49 -26.14 -6.98
CA PHE A 11 -10.40 -25.20 -7.66
C PHE A 11 -10.42 -25.36 -9.18
N GLY A 12 -9.35 -25.91 -9.76
CA GLY A 12 -9.28 -26.29 -11.17
C GLY A 12 -10.01 -27.59 -11.53
N ARG A 13 -10.73 -28.25 -10.61
CA ARG A 13 -11.51 -29.48 -10.92
C ARG A 13 -13.00 -29.24 -11.07
N LEU A 14 -13.55 -28.21 -10.42
CA LEU A 14 -14.96 -27.85 -10.51
C LEU A 14 -15.18 -26.85 -11.65
N GLU A 15 -16.06 -27.19 -12.60
CA GLU A 15 -16.31 -26.41 -13.81
C GLU A 15 -16.76 -24.97 -13.51
N SER A 16 -17.56 -24.78 -12.45
CA SER A 16 -17.98 -23.46 -11.97
C SER A 16 -16.80 -22.60 -11.46
N SER A 17 -15.84 -23.21 -10.75
CA SER A 17 -14.66 -22.51 -10.22
C SER A 17 -13.65 -22.12 -11.31
N LYS A 18 -13.53 -22.94 -12.36
CA LYS A 18 -12.72 -22.59 -13.55
C LYS A 18 -13.24 -21.34 -14.25
N LYS A 19 -14.56 -21.19 -14.36
CA LYS A 19 -15.18 -20.04 -15.02
C LYS A 19 -14.86 -18.73 -14.29
N ILE A 20 -14.93 -18.74 -12.96
CA ILE A 20 -14.55 -17.59 -12.12
C ILE A 20 -13.05 -17.29 -12.25
N LEU A 21 -12.21 -18.31 -12.17
CA LEU A 21 -10.76 -18.13 -12.28
C LEU A 21 -10.35 -17.61 -13.66
N SER A 22 -10.99 -18.10 -14.74
CA SER A 22 -10.75 -17.61 -16.10
C SER A 22 -11.16 -16.16 -16.27
N ALA A 23 -12.31 -15.76 -15.70
CA ALA A 23 -12.75 -14.36 -15.72
C ALA A 23 -11.78 -13.47 -14.93
N LEU A 24 -11.34 -13.91 -13.74
CA LEU A 24 -10.36 -13.20 -12.92
C LEU A 24 -9.03 -13.01 -13.67
N SER A 25 -8.55 -14.06 -14.34
CA SER A 25 -7.26 -14.07 -15.05
C SER A 25 -7.19 -13.02 -16.15
N VAL A 26 -8.32 -12.74 -16.83
CA VAL A 26 -8.40 -11.71 -17.88
C VAL A 26 -8.22 -10.31 -17.28
N SER A 27 -8.72 -10.07 -16.07
CA SER A 27 -8.60 -8.77 -15.39
C SER A 27 -7.25 -8.53 -14.72
N ILE A 28 -6.39 -9.55 -14.57
CA ILE A 28 -5.08 -9.40 -13.91
C ILE A 28 -4.16 -8.46 -14.68
N VAL A 29 -4.10 -8.57 -16.01
CA VAL A 29 -3.20 -7.76 -16.84
C VAL A 29 -3.45 -6.24 -16.68
N PRO A 30 -4.68 -5.73 -16.83
CA PRO A 30 -4.96 -4.31 -16.60
C PRO A 30 -4.74 -3.89 -15.13
N MET A 31 -5.08 -4.75 -14.15
CA MET A 31 -4.78 -4.47 -12.73
C MET A 31 -3.29 -4.34 -12.46
N CYS A 32 -2.44 -5.17 -13.07
CA CYS A 32 -0.99 -5.07 -12.91
C CYS A 32 -0.44 -3.74 -13.43
N ASN A 33 -0.95 -3.21 -14.54
CA ASN A 33 -0.52 -1.91 -15.05
C ASN A 33 -0.87 -0.77 -14.07
N ALA A 34 -2.09 -0.74 -13.54
CA ALA A 34 -2.49 0.26 -12.56
C ALA A 34 -1.71 0.11 -11.24
N PHE A 35 -1.46 -1.13 -10.81
CA PHE A 35 -0.64 -1.45 -9.64
C PHE A 35 0.80 -0.94 -9.78
N LEU A 36 1.41 -1.06 -10.97
CA LEU A 36 2.76 -0.55 -11.22
C LEU A 36 2.84 0.97 -11.10
N ILE A 37 1.84 1.69 -11.61
CA ILE A 37 1.76 3.14 -11.46
C ILE A 37 1.68 3.52 -9.98
N ASN A 38 0.80 2.84 -9.23
CA ASN A 38 0.69 3.03 -7.79
C ASN A 38 2.01 2.76 -7.06
N LEU A 39 2.71 1.69 -7.43
CA LEU A 39 4.00 1.34 -6.84
C LEU A 39 5.07 2.42 -7.09
N ILE A 40 5.11 3.01 -8.29
CA ILE A 40 6.05 4.10 -8.62
C ILE A 40 5.76 5.33 -7.75
N VAL A 41 4.48 5.71 -7.60
CA VAL A 41 4.09 6.84 -6.75
C VAL A 41 4.45 6.58 -5.29
N ALA A 42 4.22 5.36 -4.79
CA ALA A 42 4.64 4.94 -3.45
C ALA A 42 6.15 5.01 -3.25
N MET A 43 6.96 4.68 -4.28
CA MET A 43 8.42 4.83 -4.21
C MET A 43 8.87 6.29 -4.12
N ILE A 44 8.24 7.19 -4.88
CA ILE A 44 8.53 8.63 -4.83
C ILE A 44 8.22 9.18 -3.43
N TYR A 45 7.04 8.83 -2.90
CA TYR A 45 6.65 9.22 -1.55
C TYR A 45 7.51 8.58 -0.46
N SER A 46 7.96 7.34 -0.64
CA SER A 46 8.90 6.71 0.29
C SER A 46 10.21 7.49 0.38
N ILE A 47 10.80 7.87 -0.76
CA ILE A 47 12.04 8.67 -0.78
C ILE A 47 11.82 10.02 -0.11
N MET A 48 10.74 10.73 -0.45
CA MET A 48 10.39 12.01 0.19
C MET A 48 10.22 11.86 1.71
N GLY A 49 9.49 10.83 2.14
CA GLY A 49 9.25 10.57 3.54
C GLY A 49 10.54 10.28 4.31
N VAL A 50 11.44 9.50 3.75
CA VAL A 50 12.77 9.24 4.35
C VAL A 50 13.61 10.52 4.41
N THR A 51 13.51 11.42 3.43
CA THR A 51 14.27 12.67 3.49
C THR A 51 13.72 13.68 4.51
N LEU A 52 12.42 13.63 4.79
CA LEU A 52 11.72 14.62 5.63
C LEU A 52 11.53 14.15 7.08
N PHE A 53 11.22 12.87 7.27
CA PHE A 53 10.73 12.33 8.55
C PHE A 53 11.60 11.20 9.11
N ARG A 54 12.85 11.06 8.65
CA ARG A 54 13.74 10.00 9.14
C ARG A 54 14.06 10.12 10.64
N GLU A 55 14.19 11.34 11.13
CA GLU A 55 14.48 11.61 12.55
C GLU A 55 13.21 11.60 13.40
N GLU A 56 12.11 12.13 12.87
CA GLU A 56 10.83 12.23 13.58
C GLU A 56 10.06 10.90 13.61
N SER A 57 10.16 10.09 12.56
CA SER A 57 9.44 8.82 12.40
C SER A 57 10.36 7.71 11.90
N PRO A 58 11.33 7.27 12.73
CA PRO A 58 12.32 6.27 12.31
C PRO A 58 11.68 4.92 11.97
N ASP A 59 10.57 4.54 12.60
CA ASP A 59 9.91 3.26 12.34
C ASP A 59 9.18 3.24 10.99
N GLY A 60 8.57 4.37 10.59
CA GLY A 60 7.88 4.51 9.31
C GLY A 60 8.78 4.94 8.15
N PHE A 61 9.77 5.81 8.40
CA PHE A 61 10.59 6.48 7.38
C PHE A 61 12.11 6.43 7.65
N GLY A 62 12.57 5.60 8.59
CA GLY A 62 14.01 5.49 8.89
C GLY A 62 14.87 4.97 7.72
N ALA A 63 14.25 4.23 6.79
CA ALA A 63 14.88 3.71 5.59
C ALA A 63 13.85 3.56 4.45
N PHE A 64 14.33 3.41 3.21
CA PHE A 64 13.49 3.33 2.01
C PHE A 64 12.50 2.16 2.03
N ASP A 65 12.94 0.99 2.49
CA ASP A 65 12.11 -0.20 2.63
C ASP A 65 10.96 0.04 3.63
N ARG A 66 11.25 0.69 4.77
CA ARG A 66 10.23 1.09 5.73
C ARG A 66 9.26 2.09 5.13
N GLY A 67 9.77 3.15 4.50
CA GLY A 67 8.94 4.16 3.83
C GLY A 67 8.05 3.57 2.74
N LEU A 68 8.55 2.58 1.99
CA LEU A 68 7.79 1.89 0.96
C LEU A 68 6.69 1.02 1.58
N SER A 69 7.01 0.30 2.67
CA SER A 69 6.02 -0.48 3.40
C SER A 69 4.92 0.40 4.02
N SER A 70 5.28 1.56 4.55
CA SER A 70 4.36 2.56 5.09
C SER A 70 3.40 3.07 4.01
N MET A 71 3.92 3.48 2.85
CA MET A 71 3.10 3.92 1.72
C MET A 71 2.20 2.81 1.18
N PHE A 72 2.69 1.58 1.12
CA PHE A 72 1.90 0.42 0.70
C PHE A 72 0.74 0.12 1.67
N ARG A 73 0.99 0.17 2.98
CA ARG A 73 -0.03 -0.01 4.03
C ARG A 73 -1.12 1.06 3.92
N LEU A 74 -0.73 2.32 3.72
CA LEU A 74 -1.68 3.42 3.51
C LEU A 74 -2.56 3.20 2.27
N THR A 75 -1.98 2.74 1.16
CA THR A 75 -2.78 2.40 -0.03
C THR A 75 -3.72 1.21 0.20
N ALA A 76 -3.30 0.24 1.00
CA ALA A 76 -4.14 -0.91 1.37
C ALA A 76 -5.29 -0.55 2.32
N GLY A 77 -5.38 0.72 2.76
CA GLY A 77 -6.42 1.22 3.67
C GLY A 77 -6.13 0.95 5.14
N ASP A 78 -4.90 0.59 5.48
CA ASP A 78 -4.47 0.45 6.88
C ASP A 78 -4.27 1.84 7.49
N THR A 79 -5.23 2.27 8.30
CA THR A 79 -5.23 3.57 8.98
C THR A 79 -4.58 3.53 10.36
N TRP A 80 -3.96 2.42 10.74
CA TRP A 80 -3.30 2.24 12.03
C TRP A 80 -1.85 2.69 11.84
N LEU A 81 -1.62 3.97 12.14
CA LEU A 81 -0.42 4.76 11.80
C LEU A 81 0.78 4.44 12.71
N ASP A 82 0.85 3.23 13.23
CA ASP A 82 1.89 2.77 14.14
C ASP A 82 3.26 2.92 13.46
N GLY A 83 4.12 3.74 14.05
CA GLY A 83 5.46 4.07 13.55
C GLY A 83 5.55 5.31 12.64
N LEU A 84 4.45 6.02 12.38
CA LEU A 84 4.44 7.27 11.60
C LEU A 84 4.39 8.53 12.48
N ASP A 85 4.46 8.40 13.81
CA ASP A 85 4.61 9.46 14.82
C ASP A 85 3.83 10.76 14.54
N ILE A 86 2.59 10.60 14.08
CA ILE A 86 1.67 11.71 13.77
C ILE A 86 1.20 12.42 15.05
N MET A 87 1.18 11.69 16.15
CA MET A 87 0.90 12.22 17.48
C MET A 87 2.16 12.03 18.31
N ASP A 88 2.70 13.13 18.82
CA ASP A 88 3.82 13.09 19.74
C ASP A 88 3.35 12.40 21.05
N PRO A 89 3.93 11.24 21.44
CA PRO A 89 3.54 10.53 22.64
C PRO A 89 3.84 11.31 23.93
N ASP A 90 4.84 12.20 23.90
CA ASP A 90 5.31 12.92 25.08
C ASP A 90 4.54 14.23 25.29
N THR A 91 4.25 14.95 24.20
CA THR A 91 3.56 16.25 24.29
C THR A 91 2.07 16.18 23.95
N GLY A 92 1.60 15.09 23.33
CA GLY A 92 0.23 14.97 22.84
C GLY A 92 -0.10 15.98 21.74
N ASN A 93 0.90 16.56 21.07
CA ASN A 93 0.69 17.47 19.96
C ASN A 93 0.66 16.69 18.64
N LEU A 94 -0.18 17.16 17.71
CA LEU A 94 -0.20 16.62 16.36
C LEU A 94 1.02 17.14 15.59
N ASN A 95 1.80 16.23 15.01
CA ASN A 95 2.79 16.59 14.02
C ASN A 95 2.09 16.92 12.69
N TYR A 96 1.81 18.20 12.50
CA TYR A 96 1.15 18.70 11.29
C TYR A 96 1.93 18.38 10.01
N GLY A 97 3.26 18.30 10.07
CA GLY A 97 4.11 17.96 8.92
C GLY A 97 3.84 16.55 8.42
N THR A 98 3.97 15.57 9.30
CA THR A 98 3.74 14.16 8.98
C THR A 98 2.28 13.89 8.64
N ALA A 99 1.33 14.52 9.36
CA ALA A 99 -0.09 14.40 9.10
C ALA A 99 -0.48 14.91 7.70
N LEU A 100 -0.02 16.10 7.32
CA LEU A 100 -0.32 16.68 6.00
C LEU A 100 0.32 15.87 4.88
N PHE A 101 1.54 15.39 5.08
CA PHE A 101 2.23 14.54 4.11
C PHE A 101 1.45 13.26 3.82
N ILE A 102 1.05 12.52 4.86
CA ILE A 102 0.28 11.28 4.74
C ILE A 102 -1.09 11.56 4.12
N ASN A 103 -1.77 12.62 4.55
CA ASN A 103 -3.07 12.98 4.00
C ASN A 103 -2.97 13.33 2.50
N SER A 104 -1.90 14.03 2.09
CA SER A 104 -1.66 14.32 0.66
C SER A 104 -1.49 13.03 -0.16
N TYR A 105 -0.80 12.03 0.38
CA TYR A 105 -0.63 10.74 -0.26
C TYR A 105 -1.97 10.01 -0.41
N ILE A 106 -2.79 9.99 0.64
CA ILE A 106 -4.11 9.33 0.62
C ILE A 106 -5.00 9.98 -0.45
N VAL A 107 -5.05 11.31 -0.54
CA VAL A 107 -5.86 11.99 -1.55
C VAL A 107 -5.38 11.63 -2.97
N ILE A 108 -4.08 11.63 -3.23
CA ILE A 108 -3.57 11.33 -4.57
C ILE A 108 -3.74 9.84 -4.91
N VAL A 109 -3.38 8.95 -4.00
CA VAL A 109 -3.32 7.52 -4.31
C VAL A 109 -4.65 6.83 -4.10
N VAL A 110 -5.28 7.02 -2.94
CA VAL A 110 -6.51 6.30 -2.59
C VAL A 110 -7.72 6.90 -3.30
N TRP A 111 -7.79 8.21 -3.47
CA TRP A 111 -8.98 8.84 -4.06
C TRP A 111 -8.88 9.00 -5.57
N ILE A 112 -7.69 9.18 -6.14
CA ILE A 112 -7.51 9.34 -7.60
C ILE A 112 -7.04 8.03 -8.23
N LEU A 113 -5.92 7.46 -7.78
CA LEU A 113 -5.30 6.31 -8.46
C LEU A 113 -6.01 4.97 -8.20
N LEU A 114 -6.63 4.76 -7.04
CA LEU A 114 -7.46 3.57 -6.86
C LEU A 114 -8.78 3.67 -7.63
N GLN A 115 -9.37 4.86 -7.74
CA GLN A 115 -10.63 5.04 -8.48
C GLN A 115 -10.49 4.75 -9.99
N VAL A 116 -9.30 4.96 -10.57
CA VAL A 116 -9.04 4.60 -11.99
C VAL A 116 -8.83 3.09 -12.19
N SER A 117 -8.62 2.34 -11.10
CA SER A 117 -8.40 0.89 -11.13
C SER A 117 -9.68 0.07 -10.94
N VAL A 118 -10.80 0.73 -10.60
CA VAL A 118 -12.12 0.14 -10.31
C VAL A 118 -13.07 0.42 -11.46
#